data_AF-A0A1G7FDS2-F1
#
_entry.id   AF-A0A1G7FDS2-F1
#
_cell.length_a   1.000
_cell.length_b   1.000
_cell.length_c   1.000
_cell.angle_alpha   90.00
_cell.angle_beta   90.00
_cell.angle_gamma   90.00
#
_symmetry.space_group_name_H-M   'P 1'
#
loop_
_entity.id
_entity.type
_entity.pdbx_description
1 polymer ?
#
loop_
_entity_poly.entity_id
_entity_poly.type
_entity_poly.pdbx_seq_one_letter_code
_entity_poly.pdbx_strand_id
1 'polypeptide(L)' 'MTHTVLSPSTIGAPSCPISLESRLGGVVDLLTVWRRRAVSRRQLLAMDDRMLHDIGLDRVTAWDEARKPFWMA' A
#
# COMPACT_ATOMS: atom_id res chain seq x y z
N MET A 1 -29.84 -36.88 39.65
CA MET A 1 -28.56 -37.05 38.93
C MET A 1 -28.78 -36.64 37.49
N THR A 2 -28.54 -35.37 37.14
CA THR A 2 -28.70 -34.84 35.77
C THR A 2 -27.54 -33.89 35.49
N HIS A 3 -26.53 -34.38 34.78
CA HIS A 3 -25.53 -33.54 34.14
C HIS A 3 -25.60 -33.80 32.63
N THR A 4 -26.30 -32.91 31.95
CA THR A 4 -26.25 -32.74 30.50
C THR A 4 -25.07 -31.85 30.17
N VAL A 5 -24.09 -32.35 29.44
CA VAL A 5 -23.18 -31.66 28.48
C VAL A 5 -22.08 -32.67 28.10
N LEU A 6 -21.49 -32.74 26.91
CA LEU A 6 -21.28 -31.81 25.80
C LEU A 6 -20.94 -32.69 24.58
N SER A 7 -21.56 -32.43 23.42
CA SER A 7 -21.10 -32.98 22.15
C SER A 7 -19.99 -32.08 21.60
N PRO A 8 -18.78 -32.57 21.30
CA PRO A 8 -17.77 -31.77 20.64
C PRO A 8 -18.07 -31.74 19.13
N SER A 9 -18.58 -30.60 18.67
CA SER A 9 -18.70 -30.28 17.25
C SER A 9 -17.33 -30.33 16.57
N THR A 10 -17.33 -30.97 15.41
CA THR A 10 -16.28 -31.02 14.38
C THR A 10 -15.66 -29.64 14.13
N ILE A 11 -14.36 -29.48 14.39
CA ILE A 11 -13.57 -28.34 13.90
C ILE A 11 -12.48 -28.90 13.01
N GLY A 12 -12.57 -28.58 11.71
CA GLY A 12 -11.54 -28.97 10.76
C GLY A 12 -11.98 -28.81 9.31
N ALA A 13 -12.55 -27.66 8.94
CA ALA A 13 -12.55 -27.27 7.53
C ALA A 13 -11.19 -26.61 7.25
N PRO A 14 -10.30 -27.21 6.43
CA PRO A 14 -9.16 -26.48 5.91
C PRO A 14 -9.70 -25.44 4.92
N SER A 15 -9.75 -24.19 5.36
CA SER A 15 -9.96 -23.03 4.50
C SER A 15 -8.85 -23.03 3.45
N CYS A 16 -9.23 -23.28 2.20
CA CYS A 16 -8.38 -23.12 1.03
C CYS A 16 -8.85 -21.86 0.31
N PRO A 17 -8.14 -20.71 0.40
CA PRO A 17 -8.53 -19.53 -0.34
C PRO A 17 -7.40 -19.11 -1.27
N ILE A 18 -7.43 -19.61 -2.50
CA ILE A 18 -6.89 -18.85 -3.63
C ILE A 18 -8.06 -18.47 -4.52
N SER A 19 -8.84 -17.52 -4.01
CA SER A 19 -9.86 -16.81 -4.77
C SER A 19 -9.14 -15.92 -5.79
N LEU A 20 -9.56 -15.95 -7.05
CA LEU A 20 -9.02 -15.09 -8.11
C LEU A 20 -9.19 -13.60 -7.76
N GLU A 21 -10.22 -13.27 -6.97
CA GLU A 21 -10.48 -11.94 -6.42
C GLU A 21 -9.31 -11.41 -5.58
N SER A 22 -8.60 -12.29 -4.86
CA SER A 22 -7.42 -11.95 -4.06
C SER A 22 -6.26 -11.45 -4.93
N ARG A 23 -6.16 -11.90 -6.19
CA ARG A 23 -5.09 -11.49 -7.11
C ARG A 23 -5.34 -10.10 -7.72
N LEU A 24 -6.61 -9.75 -7.97
CA LEU A 24 -6.99 -8.42 -8.44
C LEU A 24 -6.83 -7.37 -7.34
N GLY A 25 -7.13 -7.72 -6.09
CA GLY A 25 -6.90 -6.84 -4.94
C GLY A 25 -5.45 -6.38 -4.82
N GLY A 26 -4.48 -7.29 -5.00
CA GLY A 26 -3.05 -6.96 -4.97
C GLY A 26 -2.60 -6.01 -6.09
N VAL A 27 -3.16 -6.14 -7.30
CA VAL A 27 -2.86 -5.25 -8.42
C VAL A 27 -3.43 -3.85 -8.18
N VAL A 28 -4.66 -3.75 -7.65
CA VAL A 28 -5.30 -2.46 -7.31
C VAL A 28 -4.55 -1.75 -6.19
N ASP A 29 -4.06 -2.48 -5.19
CA ASP A 29 -3.26 -1.89 -4.10
C ASP A 29 -1.93 -1.32 -4.64
N LEU A 30 -1.24 -2.07 -5.50
CA LEU A 30 -0.02 -1.62 -6.18
C LEU A 30 -0.26 -0.36 -7.03
N LEU A 31 -1.34 -0.33 -7.82
CA LEU A 31 -1.74 0.85 -8.60
C LEU A 31 -2.05 2.05 -7.69
N THR A 32 -2.66 1.81 -6.53
CA THR A 32 -2.97 2.85 -5.54
C THR A 32 -1.70 3.44 -4.93
N VAL A 33 -0.72 2.60 -4.59
CA VAL A 33 0.61 3.03 -4.12
C VAL A 33 1.31 3.87 -5.19
N TRP A 34 1.31 3.42 -6.45
CA TRP A 34 1.91 4.16 -7.55
C TRP A 34 1.22 5.50 -7.79
N ARG A 35 -0.12 5.55 -7.73
CA ARG A 35 -0.87 6.79 -7.84
C ARG A 35 -0.51 7.76 -6.72
N ARG A 36 -0.44 7.29 -5.47
CA ARG A 36 -0.05 8.12 -4.33
C ARG A 36 1.35 8.70 -4.53
N ARG A 37 2.32 7.88 -4.94
CA ARG A 37 3.69 8.34 -5.25
C ARG A 37 3.73 9.37 -6.38
N ALA A 38 2.96 9.17 -7.45
CA ALA A 38 2.90 10.11 -8.57
C ALA A 38 2.34 11.48 -8.13
N VAL A 39 1.31 11.49 -7.28
CA VAL A 39 0.76 12.74 -6.71
C VAL A 39 1.79 13.41 -5.80
N SER A 40 2.43 12.67 -4.90
CA SER A 40 3.47 13.23 -4.02
C SER A 40 4.66 13.81 -4.79
N ARG A 41 5.13 13.15 -5.86
CA ARG A 41 6.20 13.66 -6.73
C ARG A 41 5.80 14.94 -7.46
N ARG A 42 4.54 15.04 -7.92
CA ARG A 42 4.00 16.29 -8.51
C ARG A 42 3.92 17.41 -7.48
N GLN A 43 3.51 17.10 -6.25
CA GLN A 43 3.50 18.07 -5.15
C GLN A 43 4.93 18.54 -4.83
N LEU A 44 5.91 17.63 -4.82
CA LEU A 44 7.32 17.96 -4.63
C LEU A 44 7.84 18.94 -5.69
N LEU A 45 7.46 18.75 -6.96
CA LEU A 45 7.82 19.67 -8.06
C LEU A 45 7.09 21.02 -7.98
N ALA A 46 5.91 21.05 -7.37
CA ALA A 46 5.13 22.27 -7.19
C ALA A 46 5.58 23.09 -5.96
N MET A 47 6.40 22.52 -5.07
CA MET A 47 6.96 23.22 -3.92
C MET A 47 8.03 24.22 -4.38
N ASP A 48 7.99 25.42 -3.82
CA ASP A 48 9.02 26.44 -4.02
C ASP A 48 10.32 26.07 -3.26
N ASP A 49 11.44 26.68 -3.66
CA ASP A 49 12.78 26.36 -3.12
C ASP A 49 12.85 26.46 -1.60
N ARG A 50 12.13 27.43 -1.03
CA ARG A 50 12.07 27.62 0.43
C ARG A 50 11.34 26.47 1.13
N MET A 51 10.24 25.99 0.56
CA MET A 51 9.49 24.85 1.11
C MET A 51 10.30 23.56 1.02
N LEU A 52 11.06 23.38 -0.08
CA LEU A 52 12.00 22.26 -0.21
C LEU A 52 13.11 22.36 0.84
N HIS A 53 13.67 23.54 1.04
CA HIS A 53 14.70 23.77 2.05
C HIS A 53 14.20 23.52 3.49
N ASP A 54 12.96 23.88 3.80
CA ASP A 54 12.36 23.65 5.12
C ASP A 54 12.21 22.15 5.46
N ILE A 55 12.09 21.28 4.44
CA ILE A 55 12.12 19.82 4.59
C ILE A 55 13.50 19.20 4.33
N GLY A 56 14.53 20.04 4.16
CA GLY A 56 15.92 19.63 3.95
C GLY A 56 16.24 19.07 2.56
N LEU A 57 15.44 19.41 1.54
CA LEU A 57 15.66 19.03 0.15
C LEU A 57 16.13 20.22 -0.69
N ASP A 58 17.01 19.94 -1.65
CA ASP A 58 17.37 20.88 -2.70
C ASP A 58 16.52 20.67 -3.96
N ARG A 59 16.39 21.71 -4.79
CA ARG A 59 15.62 21.67 -6.05
C ARG A 59 16.10 20.57 -6.98
N VAL A 60 17.41 20.32 -7.05
CA VAL A 60 17.98 19.28 -7.91
C VAL A 60 17.56 17.89 -7.41
N THR A 61 17.63 17.65 -6.10
CA THR A 61 17.20 16.39 -5.49
C THR A 61 15.70 16.15 -5.65
N ALA A 62 14.87 17.19 -5.48
CA ALA A 62 13.43 17.10 -5.70
C ALA A 62 13.10 16.75 -7.16
N TRP A 63 13.82 17.33 -8.12
CA TRP A 63 13.70 17.01 -9.53
C TRP A 63 14.11 15.57 -9.85
N ASP A 64 15.21 15.08 -9.28
CA ASP A 64 15.68 13.71 -9.48
C ASP A 64 14.67 12.70 -8.93
N GLU A 65 14.17 12.94 -7.72
CA GLU A 65 13.13 12.12 -7.09
C GLU A 65 11.82 12.12 -7.90
N ALA A 66 11.45 13.26 -8.48
CA ALA A 66 10.24 13.37 -9.29
C ALA A 66 10.35 12.70 -10.66
N ARG A 67 11.57 12.57 -11.21
CA ARG A 67 11.85 11.90 -12.49
C ARG A 67 11.91 10.38 -12.36
N LYS A 68 11.96 9.83 -11.14
CA LYS A 68 11.94 8.38 -10.93
C LYS A 68 10.70 7.76 -11.58
N PRO A 69 10.86 6.70 -12.40
CA PRO A 69 9.73 6.03 -13.00
C PRO A 69 8.78 5.47 -11.94
N PHE A 70 7.49 5.40 -12.25
CA PHE A 70 6.44 5.07 -11.27
C PHE A 70 6.59 3.66 -10.66
N TRP A 71 7.26 2.75 -11.35
CA TRP A 71 7.52 1.37 -10.89
C TRP A 71 8.75 1.25 -9.99
N MET A 72 9.57 2.29 -9.87
CA MET A 72 10.80 2.27 -9.08
C MET A 72 10.58 2.97 -7.74
N ALA A 73 10.75 2.21 -6.66
CA ALA A 73 10.79 2.70 -5.28
C ALA A 73 12.15 3.35 -5.02
#